data_AF-A0A3P7JP90-F1
#
_entry.id   AF-A0A3P7JP90-F1
#
_cell.length_a   1.000
_cell.length_b   1.000
_cell.length_c   1.000
_cell.angle_alpha   90.00
_cell.angle_beta   90.00
_cell.angle_gamma   90.00
#
_symmetry.space_group_name_H-M   'P 1'
#
loop_
_entity.id
_entity.type
_entity.pdbx_description
1 polymer ?
#
loop_
_entity_poly.entity_id
_entity_poly.type
_entity_poly.pdbx_seq_one_letter_code
_entity_poly.pdbx_strand_id
1 'polypeptide(L)'
;MNIRDTKAHPTAVKQFVNIRDTKAHPTAVFFSCMDARMFPARITSSQVGDMYVVRNPGSMVPHADSYGACGGEVSVTTEAAGLELTVKRGGIKHVIICGHSNCKAMNTLYGLHKNPDVFNPNSPLDHWIRKHGFASLKKLEERLADKSAKPLKFISNNPAFSFEALIDEENKYDVEDKLSQINVLQQLEHCASHGFMKVGGAA
;
A
#
# COMPACT_ATOMS: atom_id res chain seq x y z
N MET A 1 -0.99 -24.32 11.11
CA MET A 1 -1.58 -24.95 9.89
C MET A 1 -0.70 -26.12 9.50
N ASN A 2 -1.17 -27.36 9.71
CA ASN A 2 -0.43 -28.56 9.33
C ASN A 2 -0.66 -28.80 7.84
N ILE A 3 0.31 -28.44 6.98
CA ILE A 3 0.23 -28.52 5.50
C ILE A 3 0.04 -29.96 4.98
N ARG A 4 0.05 -30.96 5.86
CA ARG A 4 0.01 -32.38 5.51
C ARG A 4 -1.37 -32.91 5.08
N ASP A 5 -2.47 -32.25 5.46
CA ASP A 5 -3.83 -32.77 5.26
C ASP A 5 -4.67 -32.05 4.19
N THR A 6 -4.10 -31.04 3.52
CA THR A 6 -4.75 -30.44 2.34
C THR A 6 -4.30 -31.17 1.08
N LYS A 7 -5.21 -31.34 0.10
CA LYS A 7 -4.86 -31.68 -1.29
C LYS A 7 -4.08 -30.51 -1.92
N ALA A 8 -2.94 -30.16 -1.35
CA ALA A 8 -2.09 -29.09 -1.80
C ALA A 8 -1.50 -29.47 -3.16
N HIS A 9 -1.44 -28.50 -4.07
CA HIS A 9 -0.86 -28.72 -5.38
C HIS A 9 0.58 -29.24 -5.21
N PRO A 10 0.97 -30.39 -5.81
CA PRO A 10 2.26 -31.04 -5.55
C PRO A 10 3.46 -30.11 -5.75
N THR A 11 3.38 -29.19 -6.72
CA THR A 11 4.39 -28.15 -6.95
C THR A 11 4.55 -27.19 -5.77
N ALA A 12 3.45 -26.77 -5.13
CA ALA A 12 3.51 -25.87 -3.99
C ALA A 12 4.17 -26.56 -2.79
N VAL A 13 3.84 -27.84 -2.54
CA VAL A 13 4.48 -28.63 -1.46
C VAL A 13 5.99 -28.72 -1.67
N LYS A 14 6.45 -28.97 -2.90
CA LYS A 14 7.88 -28.99 -3.23
C LYS A 14 8.57 -27.66 -2.95
N GLN A 15 7.92 -26.54 -3.28
CA GLN A 15 8.46 -25.20 -2.99
C GLN A 15 8.60 -24.93 -1.50
N PHE A 16 7.59 -25.29 -0.70
CA PHE A 16 7.67 -25.15 0.77
C PHE A 16 8.77 -26.01 1.38
N VAL A 17 8.94 -27.25 0.90
CA VAL A 17 10.04 -28.13 1.32
C VAL A 17 11.39 -27.51 0.97
N ASN A 18 11.55 -27.03 -0.26
CA ASN A 18 12.79 -26.38 -0.69
C ASN A 18 13.14 -25.19 0.21
N ILE A 19 12.19 -24.30 0.49
CA ILE A 19 12.42 -23.11 1.32
C ILE A 19 12.73 -23.45 2.78
N ARG A 20 12.12 -24.50 3.33
CA ARG A 20 12.49 -25.01 4.65
C ARG A 20 13.97 -25.38 4.69
N ASP A 21 14.45 -26.01 3.62
CA ASP A 21 15.81 -26.56 3.55
C ASP A 21 16.85 -25.51 3.12
N THR A 22 16.49 -24.55 2.26
CA THR A 22 17.40 -23.52 1.71
C THR A 22 17.27 -22.13 2.33
N LYS A 23 16.27 -21.91 3.20
CA LYS A 23 15.78 -20.59 3.66
C LYS A 23 15.16 -19.75 2.54
N ALA A 24 14.28 -18.83 2.91
CA ALA A 24 13.69 -17.85 1.99
C ALA A 24 14.63 -16.66 1.79
N HIS A 25 14.65 -16.10 0.59
CA HIS A 25 15.44 -14.91 0.23
C HIS A 25 14.54 -13.82 -0.37
N PRO A 26 13.67 -13.22 0.44
CA PRO A 26 12.77 -12.18 -0.04
C PRO A 26 13.58 -10.98 -0.55
N THR A 27 13.14 -10.39 -1.65
CA THR A 27 13.81 -9.24 -2.30
C THR A 27 13.00 -7.95 -2.17
N ALA A 28 11.70 -8.07 -1.91
CA ALA A 28 10.77 -6.96 -1.81
C ALA A 28 9.68 -7.18 -0.75
N VAL A 29 9.02 -6.11 -0.35
CA VAL A 29 7.73 -6.12 0.31
C VAL A 29 6.68 -5.52 -0.63
N PHE A 30 5.56 -6.22 -0.80
CA PHE A 30 4.50 -5.89 -1.74
C PHE A 30 3.20 -5.58 -1.00
N PHE A 31 2.81 -4.31 -0.99
CA PHE A 31 1.51 -3.86 -0.51
C PHE A 31 0.50 -3.88 -1.65
N SER A 32 -0.62 -4.56 -1.44
CA SER A 32 -1.67 -4.69 -2.45
C SER A 32 -3.07 -4.61 -1.85
N CYS A 33 -4.04 -4.37 -2.72
CA CYS A 33 -5.42 -4.38 -2.30
C CYS A 33 -5.83 -5.82 -1.97
N MET A 34 -6.68 -5.97 -0.96
CA MET A 34 -7.30 -7.26 -0.63
C MET A 34 -8.35 -7.72 -1.66
N ASP A 35 -8.59 -6.94 -2.73
CA ASP A 35 -9.46 -7.31 -3.85
C ASP A 35 -9.12 -8.71 -4.37
N ALA A 36 -10.15 -9.54 -4.59
CA ALA A 36 -9.99 -10.94 -4.98
C ALA A 36 -9.31 -11.12 -6.35
N ARG A 37 -9.32 -10.08 -7.20
CA ARG A 37 -8.62 -10.06 -8.49
C ARG A 37 -7.11 -9.86 -8.33
N MET A 38 -6.69 -9.30 -7.19
CA MET A 38 -5.28 -9.06 -6.90
C MET A 38 -4.64 -10.33 -6.35
N PHE A 39 -3.69 -10.87 -7.11
CA PHE A 39 -2.86 -11.99 -6.68
C PHE A 39 -1.38 -11.65 -6.95
N PRO A 40 -0.69 -11.00 -5.99
CA PRO A 40 0.64 -10.44 -6.19
C PRO A 40 1.66 -11.42 -6.78
N ALA A 41 1.66 -12.67 -6.33
CA ALA A 41 2.58 -13.70 -6.82
C ALA A 41 2.39 -14.01 -8.32
N ARG A 42 1.17 -13.98 -8.86
CA ARG A 42 0.96 -14.17 -10.32
C ARG A 42 1.30 -12.91 -11.10
N ILE A 43 0.98 -11.73 -10.59
CA ILE A 43 1.26 -10.45 -11.27
C ILE A 43 2.78 -10.28 -11.46
N THR A 44 3.55 -10.69 -10.46
CA THR A 44 5.02 -10.55 -10.45
C THR A 44 5.76 -11.80 -10.89
N SER A 45 5.06 -12.88 -11.24
CA SER A 45 5.64 -14.21 -11.51
C SER A 45 6.54 -14.74 -10.39
N SER A 46 6.23 -14.36 -9.14
CA SER A 46 7.02 -14.70 -7.95
C SER A 46 6.67 -16.08 -7.40
N GLN A 47 7.67 -16.73 -6.83
CA GLN A 47 7.58 -18.01 -6.14
C GLN A 47 7.44 -17.80 -4.63
N VAL A 48 7.16 -18.90 -3.92
CA VAL A 48 7.16 -18.89 -2.46
C VAL A 48 8.55 -18.43 -1.97
N GLY A 49 8.58 -17.49 -1.02
CA GLY A 49 9.83 -16.98 -0.44
C GLY A 49 10.47 -15.78 -1.14
N ASP A 50 9.97 -15.35 -2.32
CA ASP A 50 10.57 -14.26 -3.10
C ASP A 50 10.25 -12.86 -2.55
N MET A 51 9.16 -12.71 -1.80
CA MET A 51 8.73 -11.42 -1.26
C MET A 51 7.81 -11.58 -0.04
N TYR A 52 7.75 -10.52 0.76
CA TYR A 52 6.69 -10.33 1.74
C TYR A 52 5.47 -9.69 1.07
N VAL A 53 4.26 -10.04 1.54
CA VAL A 53 3.02 -9.50 0.99
C VAL A 53 2.14 -8.99 2.12
N VAL A 54 1.72 -7.73 2.03
CA VAL A 54 0.73 -7.11 2.92
C VAL A 54 -0.51 -6.77 2.08
N ARG A 55 -1.70 -7.15 2.57
CA ARG A 55 -2.96 -6.95 1.85
C ARG A 55 -4.01 -6.29 2.73
N ASN A 56 -4.55 -5.17 2.28
CA ASN A 56 -5.60 -4.43 3.00
C ASN A 56 -6.54 -3.71 2.01
N PRO A 57 -7.65 -3.10 2.47
CA PRO A 57 -8.49 -2.27 1.61
C PRO A 57 -7.72 -1.05 1.08
N GLY A 58 -7.52 -0.99 -0.24
CA GLY A 58 -6.92 0.18 -0.91
C GLY A 58 -5.39 0.23 -0.91
N SER A 59 -4.69 -0.86 -0.56
CA SER A 59 -3.22 -0.91 -0.55
C SER A 59 -2.57 0.19 0.31
N MET A 60 -3.24 0.58 1.40
CA MET A 60 -2.86 1.75 2.19
C MET A 60 -1.70 1.44 3.13
N VAL A 61 -0.79 2.40 3.30
CA VAL A 61 0.25 2.40 4.31
C VAL A 61 0.06 3.66 5.15
N PRO A 62 -0.45 3.55 6.38
CA PRO A 62 -0.67 4.70 7.25
C PRO A 62 0.60 5.53 7.45
N HIS A 63 0.49 6.85 7.32
CA HIS A 63 1.58 7.80 7.60
C HIS A 63 2.12 7.63 9.04
N ALA A 64 3.39 7.94 9.27
CA ALA A 64 4.07 7.72 10.55
C ALA A 64 3.38 8.37 11.75
N ASP A 65 2.78 9.55 11.56
CA ASP A 65 2.01 10.26 12.60
C ASP A 65 0.72 9.51 13.03
N SER A 66 0.36 8.42 12.35
CA SER A 66 -0.85 7.64 12.64
C SER A 66 -0.72 6.76 13.88
N TYR A 67 0.50 6.38 14.29
CA TYR A 67 0.74 5.67 15.55
C TYR A 67 1.33 6.66 16.57
N GLY A 68 0.67 6.75 17.74
CA GLY A 68 0.99 7.74 18.78
C GLY A 68 2.39 7.60 19.38
N ALA A 69 2.74 8.51 20.29
CA ALA A 69 4.00 8.43 21.02
C ALA A 69 4.13 7.11 21.82
N CYS A 70 5.36 6.67 22.08
CA CYS A 70 5.66 5.47 22.87
C CYS A 70 4.92 5.49 24.21
N GLY A 71 4.18 4.42 24.52
CA GLY A 71 3.36 4.32 25.74
C GLY A 71 2.02 5.08 25.69
N GLY A 72 1.71 5.72 24.56
CA GLY A 72 0.44 6.38 24.24
C GLY A 72 -0.07 5.96 22.85
N GLU A 73 0.26 4.74 22.40
CA GLU A 73 -0.09 4.25 21.07
C GLU A 73 -1.62 4.12 20.95
N VAL A 74 -2.27 5.12 20.34
CA VAL A 74 -3.73 5.13 20.18
C VAL A 74 -4.19 4.16 19.08
N SER A 75 -3.32 3.84 18.11
CA SER A 75 -3.61 2.87 17.04
C SER A 75 -2.33 2.48 16.29
N VAL A 76 -1.74 1.31 16.60
CA VAL A 76 -0.70 0.72 15.75
C VAL A 76 -1.37 -0.10 14.66
N THR A 77 -1.03 0.18 13.40
CA THR A 77 -1.58 -0.55 12.25
C THR A 77 -0.61 -1.64 11.81
N THR A 78 -1.16 -2.76 11.33
CA THR A 78 -0.36 -3.92 10.92
C THR A 78 0.58 -3.63 9.75
N GLU A 79 0.25 -2.64 8.96
CA GLU A 79 0.94 -2.18 7.76
C GLU A 79 2.28 -1.53 8.10
N ALA A 80 2.28 -0.60 9.05
CA ALA A 80 3.50 0.05 9.52
C ALA A 80 4.44 -0.97 10.18
N ALA A 81 3.88 -1.90 10.97
CA ALA A 81 4.65 -2.99 11.55
C ALA A 81 5.23 -3.94 10.49
N GLY A 82 4.46 -4.26 9.45
CA GLY A 82 4.91 -5.05 8.31
C GLY A 82 6.03 -4.35 7.52
N LEU A 83 5.92 -3.04 7.33
CA LEU A 83 6.96 -2.24 6.68
C LEU A 83 8.27 -2.26 7.51
N GLU A 84 8.20 -2.02 8.83
CA GLU A 84 9.39 -2.06 9.70
C GLU A 84 10.02 -3.46 9.72
N LEU A 85 9.20 -4.50 9.88
CA LEU A 85 9.67 -5.89 9.94
C LEU A 85 10.43 -6.26 8.67
N THR A 86 9.95 -5.84 7.51
CA THR A 86 10.53 -6.25 6.23
C THR A 86 11.72 -5.37 5.85
N VAL A 87 11.57 -4.05 5.93
CA VAL A 87 12.61 -3.12 5.50
C VAL A 87 13.71 -3.02 6.55
N LYS A 88 13.38 -2.62 7.78
CA LYS A 88 14.39 -2.34 8.81
C LYS A 88 14.97 -3.62 9.41
N ARG A 89 14.12 -4.59 9.76
CA ARG A 89 14.57 -5.84 10.39
C ARG A 89 14.96 -6.91 9.37
N GLY A 90 14.25 -6.98 8.25
CA GLY A 90 14.48 -7.93 7.18
C GLY A 90 15.52 -7.48 6.14
N GLY A 91 15.97 -6.23 6.18
CA GLY A 91 16.99 -5.70 5.27
C GLY A 91 16.52 -5.54 3.82
N ILE A 92 15.20 -5.57 3.58
CA ILE A 92 14.60 -5.42 2.25
C ILE A 92 14.78 -3.98 1.75
N LYS A 93 15.22 -3.83 0.49
CA LYS A 93 15.45 -2.52 -0.14
C LYS A 93 14.35 -2.07 -1.09
N HIS A 94 13.45 -2.97 -1.46
CA HIS A 94 12.39 -2.71 -2.42
C HIS A 94 11.01 -2.74 -1.75
N VAL A 95 10.32 -1.62 -1.77
CA VAL A 95 8.92 -1.48 -1.34
C VAL A 95 8.07 -1.25 -2.58
N ILE A 96 7.03 -2.06 -2.75
CA ILE A 96 6.11 -1.97 -3.88
C ILE A 96 4.72 -1.69 -3.34
N ILE A 97 4.09 -0.60 -3.80
CA ILE A 97 2.66 -0.33 -3.58
C ILE A 97 1.94 -0.56 -4.89
N CYS A 98 0.96 -1.45 -4.90
CA CYS A 98 0.21 -1.81 -6.10
C CYS A 98 -1.27 -1.47 -5.94
N GLY A 99 -1.71 -0.47 -6.70
CA GLY A 99 -3.13 -0.16 -6.91
C GLY A 99 -3.72 -1.00 -8.03
N HIS A 100 -5.00 -0.80 -8.29
CA HIS A 100 -5.70 -1.41 -9.42
C HIS A 100 -6.90 -0.58 -9.83
N SER A 101 -7.35 -0.78 -11.07
CA SER A 101 -8.58 -0.16 -11.58
C SER A 101 -9.82 -0.70 -10.89
N ASN A 102 -10.84 0.13 -10.83
CA ASN A 102 -12.13 -0.12 -10.23
C ASN A 102 -11.99 -0.67 -8.80
N CYS A 103 -11.19 0.03 -7.98
CA CYS A 103 -10.89 -0.37 -6.62
C CYS A 103 -12.06 -0.05 -5.70
N LYS A 104 -12.67 -1.07 -5.11
CA LYS A 104 -13.83 -0.89 -4.21
C LYS A 104 -13.55 0.11 -3.08
N ALA A 105 -12.36 0.05 -2.47
CA ALA A 105 -11.98 0.98 -1.42
C ALA A 105 -11.89 2.44 -1.91
N MET A 106 -11.36 2.65 -3.13
CA MET A 106 -11.29 4.00 -3.73
C MET A 106 -12.67 4.51 -4.15
N ASN A 107 -13.51 3.63 -4.70
CA ASN A 107 -14.88 3.97 -5.06
C ASN A 107 -15.68 4.36 -3.80
N THR A 108 -15.55 3.60 -2.71
CA THR A 108 -16.19 3.95 -1.43
C THR A 108 -15.64 5.25 -0.87
N LEU A 109 -14.32 5.48 -0.92
CA LEU A 109 -13.69 6.72 -0.45
C LEU A 109 -14.21 7.93 -1.23
N TYR A 110 -14.28 7.84 -2.55
CA TYR A 110 -14.81 8.91 -3.39
C TYR A 110 -16.31 9.13 -3.15
N GLY A 111 -17.09 8.05 -3.00
CA GLY A 111 -18.52 8.14 -2.65
C GLY A 111 -18.75 8.87 -1.33
N LEU A 112 -17.99 8.52 -0.27
CA LEU A 112 -18.03 9.20 1.03
C LEU A 112 -17.60 10.67 0.94
N HIS A 113 -16.66 10.99 0.05
CA HIS A 113 -16.23 12.36 -0.19
C HIS A 113 -17.34 13.19 -0.88
N LYS A 114 -18.04 12.60 -1.85
CA LYS A 114 -19.15 13.25 -2.58
C LYS A 114 -20.42 13.40 -1.75
N ASN A 115 -20.67 12.47 -0.82
CA ASN A 115 -21.81 12.51 0.08
C ASN A 115 -21.37 12.12 1.50
N PRO A 116 -20.90 13.08 2.33
CA PRO A 116 -20.41 12.79 3.68
C PRO A 116 -21.45 12.19 4.63
N ASP A 117 -22.75 12.39 4.37
CA ASP A 117 -23.84 11.93 5.25
C ASP A 117 -24.01 10.41 5.25
N VAL A 118 -23.46 9.70 4.25
CA VAL A 118 -23.49 8.23 4.20
C VAL A 118 -22.39 7.57 5.02
N PHE A 119 -21.53 8.36 5.66
CA PHE A 119 -20.48 7.85 6.54
C PHE A 119 -21.09 7.07 7.72
N ASN A 120 -20.67 5.82 7.88
CA ASN A 120 -21.10 5.00 8.99
C ASN A 120 -20.06 5.04 10.13
N PRO A 121 -20.37 5.66 11.29
CA PRO A 121 -19.42 5.76 12.41
C PRO A 121 -19.07 4.40 13.02
N ASN A 122 -19.84 3.35 12.75
CA ASN A 122 -19.55 1.98 13.18
C ASN A 122 -18.84 1.13 12.10
N SER A 123 -18.50 1.70 10.94
CA SER A 123 -17.81 1.00 9.85
C SER A 123 -16.29 1.16 10.00
N PRO A 124 -15.53 0.08 10.31
CA PRO A 124 -14.07 0.15 10.35
C PRO A 124 -13.49 0.52 8.98
N LEU A 125 -14.15 0.11 7.89
CA LEU A 125 -13.72 0.43 6.53
C LEU A 125 -13.82 1.94 6.26
N ASP A 126 -14.93 2.57 6.65
CA ASP A 126 -15.15 4.01 6.39
C ASP A 126 -14.11 4.83 7.15
N HIS A 127 -13.85 4.50 8.42
CA HIS A 127 -12.78 5.10 9.21
C HIS A 127 -11.41 4.89 8.56
N TRP A 128 -11.10 3.66 8.15
CA TRP A 128 -9.85 3.29 7.52
C TRP A 128 -9.57 4.11 6.26
N ILE A 129 -10.47 4.08 5.29
CA ILE A 129 -10.25 4.73 3.99
C ILE A 129 -10.32 6.25 4.11
N ARG A 130 -11.18 6.82 4.96
CA ARG A 130 -11.21 8.27 5.15
C ARG A 130 -9.97 8.78 5.85
N LYS A 131 -9.50 8.11 6.91
CA LYS A 131 -8.30 8.52 7.64
C LYS A 131 -7.06 8.42 6.76
N HIS A 132 -6.86 7.30 6.08
CA HIS A 132 -5.61 7.02 5.35
C HIS A 132 -5.64 7.43 3.86
N GLY A 133 -6.82 7.75 3.32
CA GLY A 133 -7.01 8.27 1.96
C GLY A 133 -7.27 9.78 1.88
N PHE A 134 -7.31 10.50 3.01
CA PHE A 134 -7.60 11.94 3.03
C PHE A 134 -6.62 12.77 2.19
N ALA A 135 -5.31 12.49 2.31
CA ALA A 135 -4.29 13.18 1.51
C ALA A 135 -4.44 12.87 0.01
N SER A 136 -4.82 11.63 -0.33
CA SER A 136 -5.13 11.24 -1.71
C SER A 136 -6.32 12.01 -2.28
N LEU A 137 -7.37 12.27 -1.48
CA LEU A 137 -8.51 13.08 -1.90
C LEU A 137 -8.13 14.54 -2.16
N LYS A 138 -7.31 15.16 -1.31
CA LYS A 138 -6.82 16.54 -1.54
C LYS A 138 -6.07 16.67 -2.87
N LYS A 139 -5.22 15.67 -3.17
CA LYS A 139 -4.50 15.59 -4.44
C LYS A 139 -5.41 15.35 -5.63
N LEU A 140 -6.48 14.59 -5.43
CA LEU A 140 -7.51 14.42 -6.45
C LEU A 140 -8.22 15.75 -6.74
N GLU A 141 -8.60 16.52 -5.71
CA GLU A 141 -9.19 17.85 -5.88
C GLU A 141 -8.26 18.79 -6.66
N GLU A 142 -6.96 18.82 -6.30
CA GLU A 142 -5.93 19.57 -7.04
C GLU A 142 -5.86 19.14 -8.52
N ARG A 143 -5.83 17.83 -8.77
CA ARG A 143 -5.77 17.28 -10.13
C ARG A 143 -7.02 17.59 -10.96
N LEU A 144 -8.20 17.57 -10.34
CA LEU A 144 -9.48 17.85 -11.03
C LEU A 144 -9.68 19.35 -11.27
N ALA A 145 -9.11 20.21 -10.42
CA ALA A 145 -9.13 21.65 -10.61
C ALA A 145 -8.23 22.09 -11.79
N ASP A 146 -7.11 21.39 -12.02
CA ASP A 146 -6.19 21.69 -13.12
C ASP A 146 -6.48 20.86 -14.39
N LYS A 147 -7.08 21.50 -15.40
CA LYS A 147 -7.35 20.91 -16.72
C LYS A 147 -6.10 20.66 -17.56
N SER A 148 -4.97 21.28 -17.22
CA SER A 148 -3.70 21.11 -17.95
C SER A 148 -2.91 19.88 -17.51
N ALA A 149 -3.41 19.11 -16.54
CA ALA A 149 -2.83 17.84 -16.08
C ALA A 149 -1.36 17.96 -15.61
N LYS A 150 -1.00 19.08 -14.96
CA LYS A 150 0.35 19.27 -14.43
C LYS A 150 0.74 18.16 -13.44
N PRO A 151 2.04 17.83 -13.34
CA PRO A 151 2.53 16.88 -12.36
C PRO A 151 2.13 17.28 -10.93
N LEU A 152 1.58 16.33 -10.17
CA LEU A 152 1.34 16.49 -8.74
C LEU A 152 2.63 16.24 -7.97
N LYS A 153 2.86 17.02 -6.90
CA LYS A 153 4.06 16.89 -6.06
C LYS A 153 3.81 16.04 -4.83
N PHE A 154 4.62 15.03 -4.58
CA PHE A 154 4.58 14.18 -3.39
C PHE A 154 5.83 14.50 -2.57
N ILE A 155 5.64 15.22 -1.46
CA ILE A 155 6.74 15.81 -0.69
C ILE A 155 6.90 15.03 0.61
N SER A 156 8.08 14.43 0.79
CA SER A 156 8.47 13.78 2.03
C SER A 156 9.38 14.68 2.86
N ASN A 157 9.39 14.46 4.18
CA ASN A 157 10.36 15.08 5.10
C ASN A 157 11.81 14.74 4.74
N ASN A 158 12.04 13.63 4.03
CA ASN A 158 13.31 13.31 3.41
C ASN A 158 13.25 13.66 1.92
N PRO A 159 13.97 14.70 1.46
CA PRO A 159 13.92 15.15 0.06
C PRO A 159 14.27 14.06 -0.96
N ALA A 160 15.05 13.05 -0.57
CA ALA A 160 15.42 11.93 -1.45
C ALA A 160 14.23 11.02 -1.81
N PHE A 161 13.11 11.13 -1.07
CA PHE A 161 11.87 10.41 -1.35
C PHE A 161 10.76 11.33 -1.88
N SER A 162 11.06 12.60 -2.17
CA SER A 162 10.11 13.51 -2.82
C SER A 162 10.14 13.31 -4.33
N PHE A 163 8.97 13.32 -4.97
CA PHE A 163 8.85 13.13 -6.40
C PHE A 163 7.63 13.85 -6.98
N GLU A 164 7.58 13.97 -8.30
CA GLU A 164 6.42 14.48 -9.03
C GLU A 164 5.89 13.41 -9.97
N ALA A 165 4.58 13.39 -10.21
CA ALA A 165 3.97 12.40 -11.09
C ALA A 165 2.78 12.99 -11.87
N LEU A 166 2.69 12.61 -13.14
CA LEU A 166 1.53 12.86 -13.99
C LEU A 166 0.43 11.84 -13.65
N ILE A 167 -0.81 12.34 -13.50
CA ILE A 167 -1.98 11.51 -13.23
C ILE A 167 -2.91 11.60 -14.44
N ASP A 168 -3.07 10.49 -15.15
CA ASP A 168 -3.97 10.39 -16.31
C ASP A 168 -3.88 11.62 -17.23
N GLU A 169 -2.72 11.83 -17.84
CA GLU A 169 -2.41 13.00 -18.68
C GLU A 169 -3.44 13.17 -19.82
N GLU A 170 -3.84 12.06 -20.42
CA GLU A 170 -4.83 12.03 -21.51
C GLU A 170 -6.28 12.14 -21.02
N ASN A 171 -6.49 12.19 -19.70
CA ASN A 171 -7.79 12.31 -19.03
C ASN A 171 -8.81 11.23 -19.46
N LYS A 172 -8.36 9.99 -19.64
CA LYS A 172 -9.16 8.88 -20.16
C LYS A 172 -9.84 8.04 -19.09
N TYR A 173 -9.40 8.12 -17.84
CA TYR A 173 -9.90 7.28 -16.76
C TYR A 173 -11.02 7.95 -15.97
N ASP A 174 -11.85 7.15 -15.30
CA ASP A 174 -12.84 7.68 -14.37
C ASP A 174 -12.17 8.31 -13.14
N VAL A 175 -12.92 9.11 -12.39
CA VAL A 175 -12.39 9.88 -11.25
C VAL A 175 -11.83 8.95 -10.17
N GLU A 176 -12.48 7.81 -9.96
CA GLU A 176 -12.09 6.79 -8.99
C GLU A 176 -10.77 6.09 -9.39
N ASP A 177 -10.52 5.90 -10.69
CA ASP A 177 -9.29 5.31 -11.19
C ASP A 177 -8.12 6.30 -11.11
N LYS A 178 -8.38 7.59 -11.38
CA LYS A 178 -7.42 8.68 -11.06
C LYS A 178 -7.10 8.70 -9.56
N LEU A 179 -8.11 8.58 -8.70
CA LEU A 179 -7.91 8.49 -7.26
C LEU A 179 -7.09 7.26 -6.87
N SER A 180 -7.29 6.11 -7.52
CA SER A 180 -6.49 4.90 -7.29
C SER A 180 -5.00 5.13 -7.64
N GLN A 181 -4.70 5.80 -8.76
CA GLN A 181 -3.32 6.18 -9.12
C GLN A 181 -2.69 7.12 -8.09
N ILE A 182 -3.41 8.19 -7.74
CA ILE A 182 -2.95 9.16 -6.72
C ILE A 182 -2.71 8.46 -5.39
N ASN A 183 -3.60 7.55 -4.99
CA ASN A 183 -3.48 6.84 -3.74
C ASN A 183 -2.19 6.02 -3.69
N VAL A 184 -1.84 5.26 -4.74
CA VAL A 184 -0.57 4.51 -4.77
C VAL A 184 0.64 5.40 -4.49
N LEU A 185 0.70 6.55 -5.14
CA LEU A 185 1.79 7.51 -4.99
C LEU A 185 1.78 8.18 -3.61
N GLN A 186 0.60 8.48 -3.08
CA GLN A 186 0.44 9.02 -1.74
C GLN A 186 0.92 8.01 -0.67
N GLN A 187 0.62 6.71 -0.84
CA GLN A 187 1.09 5.69 0.10
C GLN A 187 2.60 5.45 -0.01
N LEU A 188 3.22 5.66 -1.19
CA LEU A 188 4.68 5.65 -1.32
C LEU A 188 5.32 6.79 -0.51
N GLU A 189 4.74 7.99 -0.55
CA GLU A 189 5.17 9.11 0.29
C GLU A 189 4.96 8.80 1.78
N HIS A 190 3.82 8.21 2.16
CA HIS A 190 3.61 7.75 3.53
C HIS A 190 4.65 6.72 3.98
N CYS A 191 5.06 5.77 3.14
CA CYS A 191 6.16 4.87 3.48
C CYS A 191 7.41 5.66 3.88
N ALA A 192 7.77 6.69 3.11
CA ALA A 192 8.95 7.52 3.37
C ALA A 192 8.84 8.38 4.65
N SER A 193 7.64 8.58 5.20
CA SER A 193 7.45 9.32 6.46
C SER A 193 7.99 8.58 7.69
N HIS A 194 8.14 7.25 7.63
CA HIS A 194 8.63 6.47 8.75
C HIS A 194 10.13 6.68 8.96
N GLY A 195 10.54 7.11 10.16
CA GLY A 195 11.94 7.48 10.45
C GLY A 195 12.98 6.35 10.29
N PHE A 196 12.55 5.09 10.20
CA PHE A 196 13.44 3.96 9.88
C PHE A 196 13.75 3.83 8.38
N MET A 197 13.05 4.56 7.50
CA MET A 197 13.34 4.63 6.08
C MET A 197 14.53 5.55 5.83
N LYS A 198 15.69 4.96 5.52
CA LYS A 198 16.93 5.69 5.23
C LYS A 198 17.40 5.39 3.83
N VAL A 199 17.89 6.42 3.13
CA VAL A 199 18.65 6.23 1.89
C VAL A 199 20.10 5.94 2.27
N GLY A 200 20.57 4.72 2.01
CA GLY A 200 22.01 4.42 1.98
C GLY A 200 22.78 4.42 3.31
N GLY A 201 22.17 4.02 4.44
CA GLY A 201 22.91 3.76 5.69
C GLY A 201 23.03 2.26 5.96
N ALA A 202 24.24 1.74 6.11
CA ALA A 202 24.47 0.38 6.59
C ALA A 202 23.71 0.14 7.91
N ALA A 203 23.18 -1.08 8.05
CA ALA A 203 22.51 -1.55 9.26
C ALA A 203 23.46 -1.50 10.47
#